data_AF-A0A9P4MW21-F1
#
_entry.id   AF-A0A9P4MW21-F1
#
_cell.length_a   1.000
_cell.length_b   1.000
_cell.length_c   1.000
_cell.angle_alpha   90.00
_cell.angle_beta   90.00
_cell.angle_gamma   90.00
#
_symmetry.space_group_name_H-M   'P 1'
#
loop_
_entity.id
_entity.type
_entity.pdbx_description
1 polymer ?
#
loop_
_entity_poly.entity_id
_entity_poly.type
_entity_poly.pdbx_seq_one_letter_code
_entity_poly.pdbx_strand_id
1 'polypeptide(L)'
;ATGKCRSTLEGHSSHVRAVSFSPDGQLVASASSDKSVRLWEAATGTCRRTMEGHSSHALPATTVAFSPDGQLVASASSDKSVRLWEAKRCEVKRRR
;
A
#
# COMPACT_ATOMS: atom_id res chain seq x y z
N ALA A 1 5.95 26.63 -4.08
CA ALA A 1 5.44 25.54 -3.21
C ALA A 1 6.06 25.70 -1.83
N THR A 2 5.29 25.57 -0.74
CA THR A 2 5.75 25.88 0.63
C THR A 2 6.62 24.80 1.28
N GLY A 3 6.77 23.62 0.64
CA GLY A 3 7.59 22.52 1.15
C GLY A 3 7.13 21.97 2.51
N LYS A 4 5.97 22.39 3.03
CA LYS A 4 5.50 21.99 4.35
C LYS A 4 4.96 20.56 4.32
N CYS A 5 5.38 19.77 5.30
CA CYS A 5 4.78 18.47 5.57
C CYS A 5 3.30 18.66 5.94
N ARG A 6 2.39 18.05 5.18
CA ARG A 6 0.95 18.08 5.45
C ARG A 6 0.54 17.06 6.51
N SER A 7 1.09 15.85 6.43
CA SER A 7 0.74 14.73 7.32
C SER A 7 1.86 13.69 7.32
N THR A 8 2.05 13.03 8.46
CA THR A 8 2.95 11.88 8.63
C THR A 8 2.10 10.63 8.83
N LEU A 9 2.36 9.57 8.06
CA LEU A 9 1.63 8.31 8.15
C LEU A 9 2.40 7.35 9.06
N GLU A 10 1.98 7.25 10.32
CA GLU A 10 2.64 6.43 11.35
C GLU A 10 1.99 5.05 11.47
N GLY A 11 2.80 4.01 11.68
CA GLY A 11 2.29 2.66 11.95
C GLY A 11 3.20 1.52 11.48
N HIS A 12 4.11 1.76 10.55
CA HIS A 12 5.14 0.78 10.22
C HIS A 12 6.15 0.65 11.37
N SER A 13 6.55 -0.59 11.69
CA SER A 13 7.52 -0.88 12.77
C SER A 13 8.97 -0.98 12.25
N SER A 14 9.18 -0.75 10.96
CA SER A 14 10.48 -0.76 10.31
C SER A 14 10.52 0.20 9.13
N HIS A 15 11.67 0.23 8.44
CA HIS A 15 11.92 1.13 7.31
C HIS A 15 10.92 0.91 6.18
N VAL A 16 10.23 1.99 5.81
CA VAL A 16 9.43 2.07 4.58
C VAL A 16 10.39 2.11 3.39
N ARG A 17 10.24 1.15 2.46
CA ARG A 17 11.13 1.01 1.30
C ARG A 17 10.53 1.50 0.01
N ALA A 18 9.21 1.44 -0.12
CA ALA A 18 8.52 1.88 -1.31
C ALA A 18 7.19 2.53 -0.93
N VAL A 19 6.79 3.52 -1.72
CA VAL A 19 5.49 4.18 -1.65
C VAL A 19 4.95 4.35 -3.07
N SER A 20 3.64 4.22 -3.23
CA SER A 20 2.97 4.41 -4.49
C SER A 20 1.63 5.10 -4.26
N PHE A 21 1.29 6.05 -5.12
CA PHE A 21 -0.05 6.63 -5.15
C PHE A 21 -0.95 5.80 -6.08
N SER A 22 -2.20 5.68 -5.68
CA SER A 22 -3.26 5.25 -6.60
C SER A 22 -3.42 6.26 -7.74
N PRO A 23 -3.85 5.81 -8.94
CA PRO A 23 -4.04 6.68 -10.10
C PRO A 23 -5.03 7.84 -9.87
N ASP A 24 -5.99 7.67 -8.97
CA ASP A 24 -6.96 8.71 -8.59
C ASP A 24 -6.49 9.59 -7.42
N GLY A 25 -5.31 9.28 -6.85
CA GLY A 25 -4.72 10.01 -5.73
C GLY A 25 -5.43 9.85 -4.39
N GLN A 26 -6.47 9.00 -4.29
CA GLN A 26 -7.24 8.85 -3.04
C GLN A 26 -6.56 7.94 -2.03
N LEU A 27 -5.78 6.98 -2.52
CA LEU A 27 -5.06 6.00 -1.73
C LEU A 27 -3.55 6.13 -1.91
N VAL A 28 -2.82 5.85 -0.83
CA VAL A 28 -1.38 5.63 -0.82
C VAL A 28 -1.13 4.20 -0.37
N ALA A 29 -0.25 3.49 -1.06
CA ALA A 29 0.28 2.22 -0.60
C ALA A 29 1.72 2.40 -0.15
N SER A 30 2.08 1.84 0.99
CA SER A 30 3.46 1.81 1.49
C SER A 30 3.87 0.37 1.78
N ALA A 31 5.07 0.01 1.37
CA ALA A 31 5.68 -1.28 1.67
C ALA A 31 6.88 -1.09 2.60
N SER A 32 6.95 -1.92 3.63
CA SER A 32 7.93 -1.80 4.70
C SER A 32 8.73 -3.08 4.89
N SER A 33 9.89 -2.91 5.52
CA SER A 33 10.73 -4.01 6.00
C SER A 33 10.09 -4.78 7.17
N ASP A 34 8.98 -4.28 7.73
CA ASP A 34 8.18 -4.99 8.74
C ASP A 34 7.29 -6.10 8.15
N LYS A 35 7.47 -6.42 6.86
CA LYS A 35 6.74 -7.47 6.12
C LYS A 35 5.26 -7.14 5.86
N SER A 36 4.87 -5.89 6.08
CA SER A 36 3.53 -5.40 5.79
C SER A 36 3.52 -4.43 4.60
N VAL A 37 2.41 -4.45 3.88
CA VAL A 37 2.01 -3.40 2.96
C VAL A 37 0.78 -2.71 3.54
N ARG A 38 0.82 -1.40 3.70
CA ARG A 38 -0.29 -0.62 4.25
C ARG A 38 -0.92 0.23 3.18
N LEU A 39 -2.24 0.31 3.22
CA LEU A 39 -3.06 1.19 2.40
C LEU A 39 -3.62 2.31 3.27
N TRP A 40 -3.40 3.53 2.83
CA TRP A 40 -3.77 4.76 3.52
C TRP A 40 -4.72 5.58 2.67
N GLU A 41 -5.62 6.30 3.31
CA GLU A 41 -6.38 7.35 2.66
C GLU A 41 -5.55 8.63 2.60
N ALA A 42 -5.28 9.14 1.40
CA ALA A 42 -4.40 10.30 1.19
C ALA A 42 -4.94 11.59 1.81
N ALA A 43 -6.27 11.71 1.94
CA ALA A 43 -6.91 12.91 2.46
C ALA A 43 -6.78 13.03 3.99
N THR A 44 -6.91 11.91 4.70
CA THR A 44 -6.99 11.85 6.16
C THR A 44 -5.72 11.30 6.81
N GLY A 45 -4.90 10.58 6.04
CA GLY A 45 -3.76 9.81 6.54
C GLY A 45 -4.14 8.56 7.32
N THR A 46 -5.41 8.13 7.24
CA THR A 46 -5.90 6.98 8.00
C THR A 46 -5.48 5.67 7.33
N CYS A 47 -4.93 4.73 8.12
CA CYS A 47 -4.63 3.37 7.67
C CYS A 47 -5.93 2.59 7.45
N ARG A 48 -6.29 2.33 6.19
CA ARG A 48 -7.49 1.57 5.83
C ARG A 48 -7.29 0.06 5.93
N ARG A 49 -6.08 -0.42 5.60
CA ARG A 49 -5.78 -1.85 5.55
C ARG A 49 -4.29 -2.09 5.75
N THR A 50 -3.98 -3.09 6.56
CA THR A 50 -2.64 -3.67 6.69
C THR A 50 -2.67 -5.04 6.05
N MET A 51 -1.73 -5.29 5.15
CA MET A 51 -1.63 -6.51 4.35
C MET A 51 -0.35 -7.22 4.75
N GLU A 52 -0.54 -8.31 5.50
CA GLU A 52 0.54 -9.12 6.05
C GLU A 52 0.59 -10.45 5.29
N GLY A 53 1.79 -10.99 5.07
CA GLY A 53 1.94 -12.26 4.38
C GLY A 53 3.31 -12.48 3.76
N HIS A 54 4.13 -11.44 3.64
CA HIS A 54 5.48 -11.57 3.12
C HIS A 54 6.44 -12.09 4.20
N SER A 55 6.50 -13.41 4.38
CA SER A 55 7.40 -14.01 5.36
C SER A 55 8.77 -14.27 4.73
N SER A 56 9.74 -13.37 4.93
CA SER A 56 11.15 -13.64 4.65
C SER A 56 12.00 -13.46 5.91
N HIS A 57 12.99 -14.34 6.09
CA HIS A 57 14.01 -14.23 7.14
C HIS A 57 15.22 -13.38 6.70
N ALA A 58 15.40 -13.19 5.39
CA ALA A 58 16.45 -12.37 4.80
C ALA A 58 15.89 -10.99 4.40
N LEU A 59 16.76 -9.98 4.43
CA LEU A 59 16.46 -8.56 4.19
C LEU A 59 15.26 -8.34 3.25
N PRO A 60 14.12 -7.82 3.77
CA PRO A 60 12.90 -7.65 2.99
C PRO A 60 13.07 -6.46 2.06
N ALA A 61 13.39 -6.74 0.80
CA ALA A 61 13.21 -5.79 -0.29
C ALA A 61 11.76 -5.91 -0.72
N THR A 62 10.92 -4.99 -0.27
CA THR A 62 9.51 -4.92 -0.65
C THR A 62 9.28 -3.71 -1.55
N THR A 63 8.64 -3.94 -2.70
CA THR A 63 8.18 -2.90 -3.61
C THR A 63 6.67 -2.98 -3.77
N VAL A 64 6.04 -1.87 -4.15
CA VAL A 64 4.59 -1.75 -4.30
C VAL A 64 4.21 -0.93 -5.52
N ALA A 65 3.16 -1.34 -6.23
CA ALA A 65 2.60 -0.63 -7.37
C ALA A 65 1.08 -0.76 -7.40
N PHE A 66 0.39 0.30 -7.83
CA PHE A 66 -1.05 0.23 -8.15
C PHE A 66 -1.28 -0.21 -9.59
N SER A 67 -2.39 -0.91 -9.81
CA SER A 67 -2.94 -1.07 -11.15
C SER A 67 -3.42 0.27 -11.72
N PRO A 68 -3.44 0.45 -13.05
CA PRO A 68 -3.91 1.68 -13.68
C PRO A 68 -5.37 2.05 -13.38
N ASP A 69 -6.19 1.07 -13.04
CA ASP A 69 -7.59 1.26 -12.63
C ASP A 69 -7.76 1.53 -11.11
N GLY A 70 -6.67 1.48 -10.35
CA GLY A 70 -6.64 1.68 -8.90
C GLY A 70 -7.40 0.62 -8.08
N GLN A 71 -7.79 -0.51 -8.69
CA GLN A 71 -8.51 -1.59 -8.00
C GLN A 71 -7.56 -2.56 -7.29
N LEU A 72 -6.33 -2.72 -7.79
CA LEU A 72 -5.35 -3.66 -7.29
C LEU A 72 -4.08 -2.95 -6.84
N VAL A 73 -3.44 -3.55 -5.84
CA VAL A 73 -2.06 -3.28 -5.44
C VAL A 73 -1.25 -4.54 -5.64
N ALA A 74 -0.13 -4.43 -6.32
CA ALA A 74 0.87 -5.49 -6.41
C ALA A 74 2.00 -5.20 -5.43
N SER A 75 2.41 -6.23 -4.68
CA SER A 75 3.63 -6.20 -3.89
C SER A 75 4.55 -7.34 -4.27
N ALA A 76 5.84 -7.04 -4.38
CA ALA A 76 6.88 -8.04 -4.61
C ALA A 76 7.84 -8.05 -3.41
N SER A 77 8.33 -9.24 -3.06
CA SER A 77 9.13 -9.50 -1.86
C SER A 77 10.29 -10.44 -2.15
N SER A 78 11.33 -10.37 -1.32
CA SER A 78 12.47 -11.30 -1.31
C SER A 78 12.08 -12.76 -1.06
N ASP A 79 10.84 -13.03 -0.64
CA ASP A 79 10.29 -14.40 -0.47
C ASP A 79 9.96 -15.11 -1.79
N LYS A 80 10.36 -14.53 -2.93
CA LYS A 80 10.10 -15.04 -4.28
C LYS A 80 8.62 -15.06 -4.65
N SER A 81 7.77 -14.32 -3.93
CA SER A 81 6.34 -14.18 -4.22
C SER A 81 5.99 -12.77 -4.68
N VAL A 82 5.00 -12.72 -5.57
CA VAL A 82 4.24 -11.50 -5.88
C VAL A 82 2.83 -11.71 -5.33
N ARG A 83 2.32 -10.71 -4.62
CA ARG A 83 0.97 -10.73 -4.07
C ARG A 83 0.17 -9.60 -4.68
N LEU A 84 -1.07 -9.92 -5.05
CA LEU A 84 -2.06 -8.95 -5.50
C LEU A 84 -3.07 -8.74 -4.38
N TRP A 85 -3.44 -7.49 -4.17
CA TRP A 85 -4.35 -7.08 -3.12
C TRP A 85 -5.44 -6.19 -3.69
N GLU A 86 -6.68 -6.39 -3.28
CA GLU A 86 -7.75 -5.45 -3.61
C GLU A 86 -7.59 -4.16 -2.80
N ALA A 87 -7.41 -3.05 -3.52
CA ALA A 87 -7.33 -1.69 -2.98
C ALA A 87 -8.71 -1.14 -2.65
N LYS A 88 -9.69 -1.45 -3.50
CA LYS A 88 -11.08 -1.02 -3.38
C LYS A 88 -11.96 -2.25 -3.42
N ARG A 89 -12.92 -2.31 -2.51
CA ARG A 89 -14.02 -3.25 -2.64
C ARG A 89 -14.90 -2.73 -3.77
N CYS A 90 -15.00 -3.47 -4.88
CA CYS A 90 -16.05 -3.22 -5.86
C CYS A 90 -17.41 -3.32 -5.15
N GLU A 91 -18.11 -2.20 -4.99
CA GLU A 91 -19.56 -2.26 -4.88
C GLU A 91 -20.09 -2.61 -6.27
N VAL A 92 -20.40 -3.89 -6.48
CA VAL A 92 -21.29 -4.26 -7.57
C VAL A 92 -22.64 -3.65 -7.24
N LYS A 93 -22.93 -2.46 -7.77
CA LYS A 93 -24.29 -1.94 -7.84
C LYS A 93 -25.08 -2.91 -8.71
N ARG A 94 -25.67 -3.94 -8.09
CA ARG A 94 -26.70 -4.75 -8.71
C ARG A 94 -27.86 -3.80 -9.01
N ARG A 95 -27.98 -3.36 -10.25
CA ARG A 95 -29.20 -2.70 -10.73
C ARG A 95 -30.30 -3.76 -10.69
N ARG A 96 -31.37 -3.47 -9.95
CA ARG A 96 -32.68 -4.10 -10.14
C ARG A 96 -33.41 -3.33 -11.24
#